data_AF-A0A5N5EW65-F1
#
_entry.id   AF-A0A5N5EW65-F1
#
_cell.length_a   1.000
_cell.length_b   1.000
_cell.length_c   1.000
_cell.angle_alpha   90.00
_cell.angle_beta   90.00
_cell.angle_gamma   90.00
#
_symmetry.space_group_name_H-M   'P 1'
#
loop_
_entity.id
_entity.type
_entity.pdbx_description
1 polymer ?
#
loop_
_entity_poly.entity_id
_entity_poly.type
_entity_poly.pdbx_seq_one_letter_code
_entity_poly.pdbx_strand_id
1 'polypeptide(L)'
;MATSSSSSSHQDNPQKVQFPLDSAAYENLQEIGSGDKAVVYKAVCVPMNSAIVAIKSVDLNQSTTDFEGKLRDTKTLSLSHPNILSDHCSFTTAEGRLWVVMPFMAFGSLQSIIISSPAFPQGLPEPCIAVFLKETLNAMSYLHGQGHAHGDIKPGNILVDSDGSVKLADFGVSASFYGADHSTGTNDTSATPTETNETSMPDRVAPYGDGCKVDIWAFGITALELARGCPPLSGLPPLLESQILKVKNRYQFSDYESIIKDFQNKEYSVAFKDLVGSCLDQDPAKRPAAETLLKHSFFDNCRGKDFLLETVLRRLESVEERFKKRNRGLGDLLGKEEFGGDQAKVGP
;
A
#
# COMPACT_ATOMS: atom_id res chain seq x y z
N MET A 1 62.98 -11.86 -27.07
CA MET A 1 62.10 -12.42 -26.03
C MET A 1 61.65 -11.26 -25.14
N ALA A 2 60.44 -10.76 -25.34
CA ALA A 2 59.82 -9.72 -24.52
C ALA A 2 58.50 -10.30 -24.01
N THR A 3 58.40 -10.48 -22.70
CA THR A 3 57.24 -11.03 -22.02
C THR A 3 56.21 -9.93 -21.78
N SER A 4 55.06 -10.05 -22.42
CA SER A 4 53.88 -9.21 -22.19
C SER A 4 53.17 -9.64 -20.90
N SER A 5 53.21 -8.79 -19.87
CA SER A 5 52.39 -8.91 -18.67
C SER A 5 51.01 -8.29 -18.92
N SER A 6 50.00 -9.14 -19.13
CA SER A 6 48.60 -8.73 -19.16
C SER A 6 48.08 -8.56 -17.73
N SER A 7 47.88 -7.30 -17.30
CA SER A 7 47.16 -6.97 -16.07
C SER A 7 45.66 -7.18 -16.30
N SER A 8 45.10 -8.23 -15.70
CA SER A 8 43.65 -8.45 -15.65
C SER A 8 43.02 -7.46 -14.68
N SER A 9 42.26 -6.49 -15.22
CA SER A 9 41.38 -5.62 -14.46
C SER A 9 40.24 -6.46 -13.86
N HIS A 10 40.24 -6.66 -12.54
CA HIS A 10 39.09 -7.16 -11.81
C HIS A 10 37.93 -6.18 -12.00
N GLN A 11 36.89 -6.61 -12.70
CA GLN A 11 35.59 -5.95 -12.65
C GLN A 11 34.97 -6.28 -11.30
N ASP A 12 34.94 -5.30 -10.40
CA ASP A 12 34.13 -5.34 -9.18
C ASP A 12 32.65 -5.44 -9.60
N ASN A 13 32.10 -6.64 -9.50
CA ASN A 13 30.66 -6.84 -9.52
C ASN A 13 30.14 -6.38 -8.14
N PRO A 14 29.29 -5.34 -8.04
CA PRO A 14 28.80 -4.88 -6.73
C PRO A 14 28.06 -6.04 -6.06
N GLN A 15 28.62 -6.56 -4.97
CA GLN A 15 27.96 -7.57 -4.15
C GLN A 15 26.59 -7.03 -3.77
N LYS A 16 25.53 -7.78 -4.12
CA LYS A 16 24.16 -7.47 -3.71
C LYS A 16 24.12 -7.44 -2.19
N VAL A 17 23.93 -6.26 -1.61
CA VAL A 17 23.89 -6.07 -0.15
C VAL A 17 22.80 -6.97 0.42
N GLN A 18 23.19 -7.92 1.29
CA GLN A 18 22.28 -8.92 1.83
C GLN A 18 22.01 -8.65 3.31
N PHE A 19 20.79 -8.23 3.62
CA PHE A 19 20.38 -7.96 5.00
C PHE A 19 20.35 -9.25 5.85
N PRO A 20 20.71 -9.18 7.15
CA PRO A 20 20.69 -10.33 8.05
C PRO A 20 19.31 -10.99 8.14
N LEU A 21 19.29 -12.30 8.37
CA LEU A 21 18.05 -13.08 8.58
C LEU A 21 17.90 -13.54 10.04
N ASP A 22 18.52 -12.79 10.96
CA ASP A 22 18.53 -13.05 12.39
C ASP A 22 17.92 -11.84 13.10
N SER A 23 16.92 -12.08 13.97
CA SER A 23 16.24 -11.01 14.71
C SER A 23 17.20 -10.28 15.65
N ALA A 24 18.25 -10.93 16.15
CA ALA A 24 19.26 -10.31 17.01
C ALA A 24 20.09 -9.22 16.30
N ALA A 25 20.08 -9.18 14.96
CA ALA A 25 20.76 -8.14 14.18
C ALA A 25 20.01 -6.79 14.13
N TYR A 26 18.79 -6.74 14.68
CA TYR A 26 17.90 -5.59 14.63
C TYR A 26 17.61 -5.11 16.06
N GLU A 27 18.10 -3.91 16.37
CA GLU A 27 17.99 -3.31 17.71
C GLU A 27 17.08 -2.07 17.69
N ASN A 28 16.77 -1.56 18.89
CA ASN A 28 15.99 -0.35 19.09
C ASN A 28 14.61 -0.38 18.41
N LEU A 29 13.91 -1.51 18.52
CA LEU A 29 12.56 -1.66 17.98
C LEU A 29 11.62 -0.64 18.62
N GLN A 30 11.17 0.31 17.81
CA GLN A 30 10.20 1.31 18.20
C GLN A 30 8.93 1.11 17.37
N GLU A 31 7.81 0.87 18.02
CA GLU A 31 6.52 0.74 17.32
C GLU A 31 6.14 2.06 16.63
N ILE A 32 5.82 1.96 15.34
CA ILE A 32 5.41 3.08 14.48
C ILE A 32 4.07 2.82 13.78
N GLY A 33 3.52 1.63 13.95
CA GLY A 33 2.24 1.22 13.39
C GLY A 33 1.77 -0.09 14.01
N SER A 34 0.47 -0.20 14.21
CA SER A 34 -0.18 -1.44 14.67
C SER A 34 -1.54 -1.58 13.99
N GLY A 35 -1.84 -2.82 13.63
CA GLY A 35 -3.16 -3.29 13.20
C GLY A 35 -3.36 -4.73 13.66
N ASP A 36 -4.54 -5.29 13.41
CA ASP A 36 -5.01 -6.54 14.05
C ASP A 36 -4.05 -7.73 13.91
N LYS A 37 -3.34 -7.82 12.78
CA LYS A 37 -2.47 -8.96 12.45
C LYS A 37 -0.98 -8.64 12.39
N ALA A 38 -0.63 -7.35 12.43
CA ALA A 38 0.73 -6.92 12.16
C ALA A 38 1.10 -5.67 12.98
N VAL A 39 2.32 -5.69 13.50
CA VAL A 39 2.96 -4.53 14.13
C VAL A 39 4.13 -4.11 13.27
N VAL A 40 4.30 -2.81 13.08
CA VAL A 40 5.40 -2.23 12.32
C VAL A 40 6.33 -1.49 13.28
N TYR A 41 7.60 -1.87 13.24
CA TYR A 41 8.67 -1.28 14.04
C TYR A 41 9.62 -0.48 13.15
N LYS A 42 10.09 0.66 13.64
CA LYS A 42 11.37 1.23 13.25
C LYS A 42 12.46 0.48 14.01
N ALA A 43 13.54 0.10 13.34
CA ALA A 43 14.67 -0.58 13.96
C ALA A 43 16.00 -0.14 13.35
N VAL A 44 17.10 -0.48 14.03
CA VAL A 44 18.47 -0.28 13.57
C VAL A 44 19.05 -1.63 13.20
N CYS A 45 19.45 -1.81 11.95
CA CYS A 45 20.17 -2.99 11.49
C CYS A 45 21.67 -2.81 11.79
N VAL A 46 22.14 -3.40 12.89
CA VAL A 46 23.50 -3.18 13.41
C VAL A 46 24.58 -3.58 12.39
N PRO A 47 24.50 -4.76 11.74
CA PRO A 47 25.52 -5.19 10.78
C PRO A 47 25.58 -4.35 9.50
N MET A 48 24.53 -3.58 9.20
CA MET A 48 24.42 -2.74 8.01
C MET A 48 24.77 -1.28 8.31
N ASN A 49 25.90 -1.05 8.98
CA ASN A 49 26.34 0.29 9.39
C ASN A 49 25.26 1.07 10.14
N SER A 50 24.54 0.38 11.03
CA SER A 50 23.40 0.92 11.78
C SER A 50 22.31 1.53 10.89
N ALA A 51 22.06 0.97 9.71
CA ALA A 51 21.00 1.40 8.81
C ALA A 51 19.63 1.36 9.50
N ILE A 52 18.85 2.41 9.32
CA ILE A 52 17.48 2.49 9.82
C ILE A 52 16.57 1.73 8.85
N VAL A 53 15.77 0.81 9.40
CA VAL A 53 14.83 -0.03 8.64
C VAL A 53 13.45 -0.02 9.27
N ALA A 54 12.43 -0.38 8.49
CA ALA A 54 11.13 -0.77 9.01
C ALA A 54 11.00 -2.29 9.03
N ILE A 55 10.39 -2.84 10.08
CA ILE A 55 10.14 -4.27 10.27
C ILE A 55 8.64 -4.45 10.45
N LYS A 56 7.97 -5.08 9.48
CA LYS A 56 6.59 -5.55 9.63
C LYS A 56 6.62 -6.94 10.23
N SER A 57 6.20 -7.05 11.49
CA SER A 57 6.09 -8.29 12.24
C SER A 57 4.66 -8.80 12.18
N VAL A 58 4.45 -9.95 11.53
CA VAL A 58 3.16 -10.63 11.43
C VAL A 58 3.15 -11.85 12.35
N ASP A 59 2.12 -11.97 13.17
CA ASP A 59 1.96 -13.13 14.06
C ASP A 59 1.34 -14.30 13.29
N LEU A 60 2.13 -15.34 13.02
CA LEU A 60 1.68 -16.48 12.22
C LEU A 60 0.77 -17.42 13.02
N ASN A 61 0.91 -17.43 14.35
CA ASN A 61 0.12 -18.29 15.24
C ASN A 61 -1.38 -17.91 15.25
N GLN A 62 -1.71 -16.68 14.85
CA GLN A 62 -3.08 -16.19 14.72
C GLN A 62 -3.65 -16.36 13.30
N SER A 63 -2.85 -16.87 12.35
CA SER A 63 -3.26 -17.04 10.96
C SER A 63 -3.67 -18.50 10.69
N THR A 64 -4.95 -18.72 10.40
CA THR A 64 -5.50 -20.04 10.03
C THR A 64 -5.24 -20.43 8.57
N THR A 65 -4.47 -19.62 7.84
CA THR A 65 -4.22 -19.76 6.40
C THR A 65 -2.72 -19.82 6.16
N ASP A 66 -2.29 -20.53 5.11
CA ASP A 66 -0.88 -20.68 4.69
C ASP A 66 -0.28 -19.32 4.24
N PHE A 67 -0.06 -18.44 5.21
CA PHE A 67 0.45 -17.09 5.03
C PHE A 67 1.95 -17.12 4.67
N GLU A 68 2.68 -18.11 5.18
CA GLU A 68 4.09 -18.32 4.87
C GLU A 68 4.31 -18.78 3.42
N GLY A 69 3.52 -19.74 2.92
CA GLY A 69 3.57 -20.16 1.51
C GLY A 69 3.25 -19.00 0.57
N LYS A 70 2.22 -18.23 0.90
CA LYS A 70 1.79 -17.05 0.13
C LYS A 70 2.83 -15.92 0.06
N LEU A 71 3.62 -15.69 1.10
CA LEU A 71 4.71 -14.72 1.06
C LEU A 71 5.94 -15.25 0.33
N ARG A 72 6.21 -16.56 0.41
CA ARG A 72 7.30 -17.20 -0.33
C ARG A 72 7.07 -17.15 -1.83
N ASP A 73 5.83 -17.34 -2.28
CA ASP A 73 5.49 -17.29 -3.71
C ASP A 73 5.73 -15.90 -4.32
N THR A 74 5.46 -14.83 -3.55
CA THR A 74 5.73 -13.45 -4.00
C THR A 74 7.22 -13.13 -4.12
N LYS A 75 8.09 -13.84 -3.37
CA LYS A 75 9.55 -13.66 -3.41
C LYS A 75 10.17 -14.00 -4.78
N THR A 76 9.42 -14.70 -5.63
CA THR A 76 9.84 -15.09 -6.98
C THR A 76 9.71 -13.94 -8.00
N LEU A 77 8.94 -12.89 -7.69
CA LEU A 77 8.76 -11.74 -8.57
C LEU A 77 9.85 -10.70 -8.30
N SER A 78 10.89 -10.67 -9.13
CA SER A 78 11.94 -9.65 -9.11
C SER A 78 11.42 -8.30 -9.64
N LEU A 79 10.51 -7.68 -8.91
CA LEU A 79 9.98 -6.35 -9.22
C LEU A 79 10.91 -5.29 -8.67
N SER A 80 11.38 -4.40 -9.53
CA SER A 80 12.26 -3.28 -9.16
C SER A 80 11.77 -2.02 -9.84
N HIS A 81 11.22 -1.12 -9.04
CA HIS A 81 10.70 0.16 -9.51
C HIS A 81 10.85 1.23 -8.42
N PRO A 82 11.24 2.49 -8.74
CA PRO A 82 11.44 3.54 -7.75
C PRO A 82 10.21 3.82 -6.89
N ASN A 83 9.00 3.65 -7.43
CA ASN A 83 7.74 3.86 -6.71
C ASN A 83 7.12 2.59 -6.10
N ILE A 84 7.85 1.48 -6.03
CA ILE A 84 7.41 0.26 -5.32
C ILE A 84 8.34 0.06 -4.11
N LEU A 85 7.75 -0.26 -2.96
CA LEU A 85 8.51 -0.60 -1.76
C LEU A 85 8.89 -2.08 -1.80
N SER A 86 10.13 -2.36 -2.16
CA SER A 86 10.71 -3.70 -2.09
C SER A 86 11.21 -3.99 -0.67
N ASP A 87 11.00 -5.22 -0.18
CA ASP A 87 11.63 -5.70 1.03
C ASP A 87 13.15 -5.88 0.81
N HIS A 88 13.90 -5.63 1.87
CA HIS A 88 15.31 -5.98 1.96
C HIS A 88 15.49 -7.48 2.20
N CYS A 89 14.69 -8.05 3.11
CA CYS A 89 14.64 -9.46 3.40
C CYS A 89 13.37 -9.83 4.18
N SER A 90 13.12 -11.13 4.30
CA SER A 90 12.03 -11.71 5.09
C SER A 90 12.46 -13.04 5.71
N PHE A 91 12.09 -13.26 6.97
CA PHE A 91 12.41 -14.47 7.73
C PHE A 91 11.45 -14.67 8.91
N THR A 92 11.32 -15.91 9.38
CA THR A 92 10.51 -16.27 10.56
C THR A 92 11.40 -16.26 11.79
N THR A 93 10.99 -15.55 12.84
CA THR A 93 11.70 -15.50 14.12
C THR A 93 11.47 -16.77 14.96
N ALA A 94 12.28 -16.97 15.99
CA ALA A 94 12.14 -18.12 16.90
C ALA A 94 10.77 -18.15 17.61
N GLU A 95 10.13 -16.99 17.78
CA GLU A 95 8.81 -16.83 18.39
C GLU A 95 7.65 -17.11 17.41
N GLY A 96 7.94 -17.57 16.19
CA GLY A 96 6.92 -17.87 15.18
C GLY A 96 6.30 -16.62 14.55
N ARG A 97 7.05 -15.51 14.47
CA ARG A 97 6.62 -14.28 13.80
C ARG A 97 7.33 -14.14 12.48
N LEU A 98 6.60 -13.77 11.44
CA LEU A 98 7.21 -13.42 10.16
C LEU A 98 7.63 -11.95 10.20
N TRP A 99 8.93 -11.71 10.02
CA TRP A 99 9.48 -10.37 9.86
C TRP A 99 9.74 -10.09 8.38
N VAL A 100 9.20 -8.97 7.91
CA VAL A 100 9.53 -8.38 6.61
C VAL A 100 10.29 -7.08 6.86
N VAL A 101 11.57 -7.08 6.52
CA VAL A 101 12.47 -5.94 6.68
C VAL A 101 12.48 -5.14 5.39
N MET A 102 12.26 -3.83 5.47
CA MET A 102 12.09 -2.95 4.31
C MET A 102 12.66 -1.56 4.58
N PRO A 103 12.81 -0.70 3.56
CA PRO A 103 13.21 0.68 3.76
C PRO A 103 12.30 1.40 4.76
N PHE A 104 12.89 2.19 5.66
CA PHE A 104 12.12 3.03 6.56
C PHE A 104 11.62 4.28 5.83
N MET A 105 10.30 4.46 5.80
CA MET A 105 9.65 5.61 5.17
C MET A 105 9.31 6.64 6.25
N ALA A 106 10.10 7.72 6.35
CA ALA A 106 10.11 8.61 7.52
C ALA A 106 8.76 9.28 7.84
N PHE A 107 7.94 9.54 6.83
CA PHE A 107 6.60 10.11 7.03
C PHE A 107 5.49 9.05 7.00
N GLY A 108 5.80 7.76 6.92
CA GLY A 108 4.79 6.70 6.95
C GLY A 108 3.78 6.80 5.81
N SER A 109 2.56 6.31 6.05
CA SER A 109 1.50 6.26 5.04
C SER A 109 0.74 7.57 4.87
N LEU A 110 0.19 7.80 3.68
CA LEU A 110 -0.73 8.93 3.44
C LEU A 110 -1.95 8.87 4.37
N GLN A 111 -2.43 7.68 4.74
CA GLN A 111 -3.50 7.53 5.72
C GLN A 111 -3.10 8.10 7.10
N SER A 112 -1.89 7.80 7.58
CA SER A 112 -1.37 8.39 8.83
C SER A 112 -1.28 9.91 8.71
N ILE A 113 -0.84 10.42 7.55
CA ILE A 113 -0.69 11.85 7.30
C ILE A 113 -2.04 12.57 7.33
N ILE A 114 -3.05 12.07 6.62
CA ILE A 114 -4.36 12.74 6.55
C ILE A 114 -5.15 12.63 7.86
N ILE A 115 -5.10 11.49 8.56
CA ILE A 115 -5.88 11.28 9.80
C ILE A 115 -5.23 11.96 11.01
N SER A 116 -3.91 11.91 11.12
CA SER A 116 -3.20 12.35 12.34
C SER A 116 -2.70 13.78 12.26
N SER A 117 -2.76 14.42 11.08
CA SER A 117 -2.30 15.79 10.92
C SER A 117 -3.45 16.79 11.10
N PRO A 118 -3.42 17.66 12.12
CA PRO A 118 -4.37 18.77 12.22
C PRO A 118 -4.19 19.80 11.09
N ALA A 119 -3.15 19.67 10.26
CA ALA A 119 -2.91 20.56 9.12
C ALA A 119 -3.88 20.33 7.95
N PHE A 120 -4.55 19.17 7.88
CA PHE A 120 -5.37 18.79 6.72
C PHE A 120 -6.79 18.33 7.09
N PRO A 121 -7.55 19.10 7.90
CA PRO A 121 -8.89 18.69 8.35
C PRO A 121 -9.93 18.62 7.22
N GLN A 122 -9.61 19.18 6.05
CA GLN A 122 -10.45 19.18 4.84
C GLN A 122 -9.80 18.42 3.68
N GLY A 123 -8.75 17.63 3.95
CA GLY A 123 -7.95 16.95 2.94
C GLY A 123 -6.72 17.73 2.48
N LEU A 124 -5.99 17.11 1.57
CA LEU A 124 -4.77 17.65 0.98
C LEU A 124 -5.10 18.60 -0.19
N PRO A 125 -4.27 19.63 -0.45
CA PRO A 125 -4.42 20.47 -1.63
C PRO A 125 -4.23 19.66 -2.93
N GLU A 126 -5.04 19.95 -3.96
CA GLU A 126 -4.96 19.25 -5.26
C GLU A 126 -3.55 19.19 -5.87
N PRO A 127 -2.71 20.25 -5.84
CA PRO A 127 -1.35 20.15 -6.36
C PRO A 127 -0.50 19.09 -5.64
N CYS A 128 -0.73 18.85 -4.35
CA CYS A 128 -0.02 17.81 -3.59
C CYS A 128 -0.59 16.42 -3.91
N ILE A 129 -1.92 16.32 -4.01
CA ILE A 129 -2.61 15.09 -4.44
C ILE A 129 -2.10 14.65 -5.81
N ALA A 130 -1.92 15.58 -6.76
CA ALA A 130 -1.39 15.29 -8.07
C ALA A 130 -0.01 14.61 -8.02
N VAL A 131 0.91 15.07 -7.16
CA VAL A 131 2.23 14.43 -7.00
C VAL A 131 2.07 13.01 -6.45
N PHE A 132 1.32 12.83 -5.35
CA PHE A 132 1.13 11.50 -4.75
C PHE A 132 0.47 10.51 -5.71
N LEU A 133 -0.57 10.94 -6.41
CA LEU A 133 -1.31 10.11 -7.36
C LEU A 133 -0.45 9.79 -8.60
N LYS A 134 0.36 10.72 -9.11
CA LYS A 134 1.24 10.46 -10.24
C LYS A 134 2.31 9.42 -9.92
N GLU A 135 2.95 9.53 -8.76
CA GLU A 135 3.94 8.53 -8.31
C GLU A 135 3.30 7.16 -8.07
N THR A 136 2.06 7.14 -7.56
CA THR A 136 1.27 5.90 -7.40
C THR A 136 0.93 5.28 -8.75
N LEU A 137 0.53 6.09 -9.75
CA LEU A 137 0.27 5.62 -11.11
C LEU A 137 1.53 5.10 -11.80
N ASN A 138 2.71 5.68 -11.56
CA ASN A 138 3.97 5.14 -12.08
C ASN A 138 4.20 3.71 -11.56
N ALA A 139 3.98 3.47 -10.26
CA ALA A 139 4.05 2.12 -9.69
C ALA A 139 3.01 1.16 -10.30
N MET A 140 1.76 1.61 -10.41
CA MET A 140 0.67 0.81 -10.98
C MET A 140 0.91 0.49 -12.45
N SER A 141 1.35 1.46 -13.25
CA SER A 141 1.65 1.27 -14.66
C SER A 141 2.76 0.23 -14.86
N TYR A 142 3.78 0.24 -14.01
CA TYR A 142 4.81 -0.80 -14.02
C TYR A 142 4.23 -2.18 -13.67
N LEU A 143 3.47 -2.30 -12.57
CA LEU A 143 2.87 -3.57 -12.15
C LEU A 143 1.91 -4.15 -13.20
N HIS A 144 1.00 -3.32 -13.71
CA HIS A 144 0.03 -3.69 -14.73
C HIS A 144 0.73 -4.09 -16.03
N GLY A 145 1.82 -3.40 -16.40
CA GLY A 145 2.66 -3.76 -17.53
C GLY A 145 3.40 -5.10 -17.39
N GLN A 146 3.64 -5.55 -16.16
CA GLN A 146 4.15 -6.90 -15.86
C GLN A 146 3.03 -7.94 -15.75
N GLY A 147 1.77 -7.57 -15.98
CA GLY A 147 0.62 -8.47 -15.90
C GLY A 147 0.12 -8.72 -14.48
N HIS A 148 0.48 -7.88 -13.51
CA HIS A 148 0.07 -8.02 -12.12
C HIS A 148 -0.82 -6.86 -11.67
N ALA A 149 -1.90 -7.20 -10.95
CA ALA A 149 -2.68 -6.24 -10.18
C ALA A 149 -2.17 -6.17 -8.74
N HIS A 150 -2.25 -5.01 -8.10
CA HIS A 150 -1.90 -4.83 -6.71
C HIS A 150 -2.97 -5.39 -5.77
N GLY A 151 -4.24 -5.03 -5.98
CA GLY A 151 -5.38 -5.53 -5.21
C GLY A 151 -5.58 -4.92 -3.81
N ASP A 152 -4.84 -3.88 -3.43
CA ASP A 152 -5.02 -3.17 -2.15
C ASP A 152 -4.54 -1.70 -2.25
N ILE A 153 -4.90 -1.01 -3.33
CA ILE A 153 -4.58 0.42 -3.52
C ILE A 153 -5.43 1.25 -2.54
N LYS A 154 -4.76 1.94 -1.61
CA LYS A 154 -5.37 2.84 -0.62
C LYS A 154 -4.33 3.77 0.01
N PRO A 155 -4.71 4.89 0.66
CA PRO A 155 -3.76 5.78 1.32
C PRO A 155 -2.87 5.10 2.37
N GLY A 156 -3.34 4.00 2.99
CA GLY A 156 -2.58 3.23 3.97
C GLY A 156 -1.36 2.51 3.39
N ASN A 157 -1.36 2.22 2.08
CA ASN A 157 -0.29 1.51 1.39
C ASN A 157 0.58 2.44 0.53
N ILE A 158 0.33 3.75 0.53
CA ILE A 158 1.17 4.75 -0.15
C ILE A 158 2.03 5.42 0.90
N LEU A 159 3.32 5.13 0.88
CA LEU A 159 4.29 5.58 1.88
C LEU A 159 5.14 6.74 1.36
N VAL A 160 5.55 7.63 2.26
CA VAL A 160 6.33 8.82 1.96
C VAL A 160 7.60 8.87 2.80
N ASP A 161 8.73 9.15 2.16
CA ASP A 161 10.03 9.28 2.82
C ASP A 161 10.45 10.74 3.00
N SER A 162 11.49 10.95 3.81
CA SER A 162 12.07 12.24 4.18
C SER A 162 12.56 13.07 2.99
N ASP A 163 12.90 12.45 1.86
CA ASP A 163 13.30 13.11 0.62
C ASP A 163 12.13 13.40 -0.34
N GLY A 164 10.90 13.13 0.10
CA GLY A 164 9.67 13.30 -0.68
C GLY A 164 9.37 12.15 -1.64
N SER A 165 10.17 11.08 -1.65
CA SER A 165 9.88 9.89 -2.44
C SER A 165 8.59 9.22 -1.99
N VAL A 166 7.79 8.78 -2.97
CA VAL A 166 6.50 8.11 -2.76
C VAL A 166 6.59 6.68 -3.26
N LYS A 167 6.23 5.71 -2.42
CA LYS A 167 6.30 4.27 -2.73
C LYS A 167 5.01 3.56 -2.36
N LEU A 168 4.54 2.71 -3.26
CA LEU A 168 3.43 1.79 -3.04
C LEU A 168 3.95 0.51 -2.35
N ALA A 169 3.37 0.18 -1.21
CA ALA A 169 3.74 -0.93 -0.33
C ALA A 169 2.70 -2.06 -0.34
N ASP A 170 3.03 -3.19 0.27
CA ASP A 170 2.13 -4.33 0.51
C ASP A 170 1.61 -5.09 -0.73
N PHE A 171 2.15 -4.83 -1.93
CA PHE A 171 1.87 -5.58 -3.15
C PHE A 171 1.98 -7.12 -2.96
N GLY A 172 2.97 -7.56 -2.19
CA GLY A 172 3.29 -8.97 -2.04
C GLY A 172 2.38 -9.79 -1.12
N VAL A 173 1.57 -9.12 -0.29
CA VAL A 173 0.63 -9.79 0.62
C VAL A 173 -0.76 -9.87 -0.03
N SER A 174 -1.12 -8.94 -0.90
CA SER A 174 -2.41 -8.86 -1.60
C SER A 174 -2.47 -9.73 -2.87
N ALA A 175 -1.38 -9.86 -3.63
CA ALA A 175 -1.32 -10.71 -4.82
C ALA A 175 -1.69 -12.18 -4.51
N SER A 176 -1.33 -12.68 -3.33
CA SER A 176 -1.60 -14.05 -2.87
C SER A 176 -3.06 -14.29 -2.41
N PHE A 177 -3.88 -13.23 -2.30
CA PHE A 177 -5.33 -13.37 -2.10
C PHE A 177 -6.07 -13.57 -3.42
N TYR A 178 -5.60 -12.97 -4.51
CA TYR A 178 -6.21 -13.11 -5.84
C TYR A 178 -5.71 -14.35 -6.61
N GLY A 179 -4.49 -14.85 -6.33
CA GLY A 179 -3.95 -16.05 -6.98
C GLY A 179 -4.59 -17.38 -6.55
N ALA A 180 -5.41 -17.40 -5.50
CA ALA A 180 -5.95 -18.64 -4.92
C ALA A 180 -7.29 -19.11 -5.52
N ASP A 181 -7.99 -18.28 -6.30
CA ASP A 181 -9.38 -18.56 -6.73
C ASP A 181 -9.52 -18.96 -8.23
N HIS A 182 -8.41 -19.18 -8.94
CA HIS A 182 -8.44 -19.59 -10.35
C HIS A 182 -7.89 -21.00 -10.64
N SER A 183 -7.53 -21.77 -9.61
CA SER A 183 -7.43 -23.23 -9.75
C SER A 183 -8.84 -23.84 -9.68
N THR A 184 -9.64 -23.63 -10.74
CA THR A 184 -10.83 -24.45 -10.97
C THR A 184 -10.36 -25.89 -11.14
N GLY A 185 -10.78 -26.74 -10.19
CA GLY A 185 -10.55 -28.17 -10.26
C GLY A 185 -11.05 -28.73 -11.59
N THR A 186 -10.13 -29.26 -12.38
CA THR A 186 -10.41 -30.24 -13.42
C THR A 186 -9.46 -31.40 -13.21
N ASN A 187 -9.73 -32.17 -12.16
CA ASN A 187 -9.35 -33.58 -12.18
C ASN A 187 -10.37 -34.28 -13.08
N ASP A 188 -10.07 -34.36 -14.38
CA ASP A 188 -10.68 -35.40 -15.20
C ASP A 188 -9.63 -35.99 -16.15
N THR A 189 -9.32 -37.24 -15.89
CA THR A 189 -8.37 -38.08 -16.62
C THR A 189 -9.09 -38.76 -17.79
N SER A 190 -8.74 -38.47 -19.04
CA SER A 190 -8.69 -39.46 -20.14
C SER A 190 -8.31 -38.85 -21.51
N ALA A 191 -7.26 -39.42 -22.12
CA ALA A 191 -6.98 -39.71 -23.56
C ALA A 191 -7.44 -38.70 -24.65
N THR A 192 -6.70 -38.29 -25.69
CA THR A 192 -5.70 -38.91 -26.60
C THR A 192 -5.16 -37.78 -27.52
N PRO A 193 -3.92 -37.77 -28.05
CA PRO A 193 -3.44 -36.68 -28.91
C PRO A 193 -3.77 -36.93 -30.39
N THR A 194 -4.29 -35.93 -31.09
CA THR A 194 -4.24 -35.86 -32.56
C THR A 194 -3.78 -34.47 -32.99
N GLU A 195 -2.84 -34.49 -33.93
CA GLU A 195 -2.13 -33.35 -34.49
C GLU A 195 -3.00 -32.56 -35.50
N THR A 196 -2.50 -31.37 -35.84
CA THR A 196 -2.90 -30.44 -36.92
C THR A 196 -4.02 -29.44 -36.62
N ASN A 197 -3.61 -28.19 -36.34
CA ASN A 197 -3.91 -27.04 -37.21
C ASN A 197 -3.17 -25.80 -36.72
N GLU A 198 -2.20 -25.36 -37.52
CA GLU A 198 -1.73 -23.98 -37.54
C GLU A 198 -2.88 -23.10 -38.04
N THR A 199 -3.31 -22.12 -37.22
CA THR A 199 -3.90 -20.80 -37.55
C THR A 199 -4.71 -20.37 -36.33
N SER A 200 -4.61 -19.10 -35.96
CA SER A 200 -5.21 -18.43 -34.79
C SER A 200 -4.43 -18.60 -33.49
N MET A 201 -3.74 -17.52 -33.08
CA MET A 201 -3.46 -17.21 -31.69
C MET A 201 -4.79 -16.84 -31.03
N PRO A 202 -5.40 -17.67 -30.17
CA PRO A 202 -6.52 -17.23 -29.37
C PRO A 202 -5.96 -16.69 -28.05
N ASP A 203 -6.40 -15.49 -27.67
CA ASP A 203 -6.57 -15.09 -26.28
C ASP A 203 -5.48 -15.53 -25.29
N ARG A 204 -4.37 -14.79 -25.31
CA ARG A 204 -3.69 -14.47 -24.05
C ARG A 204 -4.46 -13.34 -23.34
N VAL A 205 -5.73 -13.56 -23.03
CA VAL A 205 -6.40 -12.79 -21.99
C VAL A 205 -5.72 -13.22 -20.70
N ALA A 206 -4.80 -12.40 -20.22
CA ALA A 206 -4.16 -12.64 -18.95
C ALA A 206 -5.25 -12.86 -17.89
N PRO A 207 -5.16 -13.88 -17.02
CA PRO A 207 -6.14 -14.14 -15.95
C PRO A 207 -6.26 -12.99 -14.90
N TYR A 208 -5.58 -11.87 -15.14
CA TYR A 208 -5.50 -10.67 -14.31
C TYR A 208 -6.18 -9.43 -14.92
N GLY A 209 -6.82 -9.54 -16.10
CA GLY A 209 -7.42 -8.40 -16.82
C GLY A 209 -8.42 -7.60 -15.96
N ASP A 210 -9.21 -8.28 -15.14
CA ASP A 210 -10.17 -7.63 -14.23
C ASP A 210 -9.49 -6.98 -13.02
N GLY A 211 -8.42 -7.57 -12.50
CA GLY A 211 -7.70 -7.05 -11.32
C GLY A 211 -7.09 -5.67 -11.56
N CYS A 212 -6.54 -5.42 -12.74
CA CYS A 212 -5.98 -4.11 -13.08
C CYS A 212 -7.06 -3.02 -13.07
N LYS A 213 -8.26 -3.32 -13.58
CA LYS A 213 -9.41 -2.39 -13.56
C LYS A 213 -9.97 -2.17 -12.15
N VAL A 214 -9.82 -3.14 -11.25
CA VAL A 214 -10.13 -2.99 -9.82
C VAL A 214 -9.14 -2.02 -9.16
N ASP A 215 -7.85 -2.10 -9.49
CA ASP A 215 -6.87 -1.13 -8.99
C ASP A 215 -7.17 0.30 -9.45
N ILE A 216 -7.59 0.49 -10.71
CA ILE A 216 -7.97 1.83 -11.23
C ILE A 216 -9.14 2.41 -10.45
N TRP A 217 -10.13 1.58 -10.11
CA TRP A 217 -11.22 2.01 -9.24
C TRP A 217 -10.71 2.43 -7.86
N ALA A 218 -9.93 1.55 -7.21
CA ALA A 218 -9.37 1.79 -5.89
C ALA A 218 -8.46 3.04 -5.85
N PHE A 219 -7.77 3.34 -6.95
CA PHE A 219 -7.05 4.59 -7.16
C PHE A 219 -7.97 5.82 -7.16
N GLY A 220 -9.13 5.75 -7.85
CA GLY A 220 -10.14 6.81 -7.80
C GLY A 220 -10.68 7.06 -6.39
N ILE A 221 -10.90 5.98 -5.62
CA ILE A 221 -11.28 6.08 -4.20
C ILE A 221 -10.18 6.73 -3.38
N THR A 222 -8.93 6.30 -3.58
CA THR A 222 -7.76 6.89 -2.93
C THR A 222 -7.68 8.39 -3.18
N ALA A 223 -7.91 8.85 -4.41
CA ALA A 223 -7.93 10.27 -4.75
C ALA A 223 -8.97 11.06 -3.94
N LEU A 224 -10.18 10.51 -3.80
CA LEU A 224 -11.25 11.10 -2.98
C LEU A 224 -10.89 11.17 -1.50
N GLU A 225 -10.29 10.11 -0.94
CA GLU A 225 -9.86 10.08 0.46
C GLU A 225 -8.81 11.16 0.74
N LEU A 226 -7.82 11.30 -0.13
CA LEU A 226 -6.80 12.34 -0.01
C LEU A 226 -7.42 13.74 -0.09
N ALA A 227 -8.41 13.95 -0.96
CA ALA A 227 -9.09 15.22 -1.14
C ALA A 227 -10.08 15.59 -0.02
N ARG A 228 -10.53 14.61 0.78
CA ARG A 228 -11.45 14.83 1.91
C ARG A 228 -10.76 14.79 3.26
N GLY A 229 -9.61 14.12 3.35
CA GLY A 229 -8.89 13.89 4.60
C GLY A 229 -9.46 12.73 5.44
N CYS A 230 -10.47 12.03 4.93
CA CYS A 230 -11.10 10.89 5.60
C CYS A 230 -11.62 9.86 4.58
N PRO A 231 -11.77 8.58 4.99
CA PRO A 231 -12.45 7.58 4.18
C PRO A 231 -13.86 8.06 3.80
N PRO A 232 -14.41 7.65 2.63
CA PRO A 232 -15.66 8.21 2.11
C PRO A 232 -16.88 7.98 3.03
N LEU A 233 -16.76 7.07 4.00
CA LEU A 233 -17.83 6.59 4.89
C LEU A 233 -17.60 6.90 6.37
N SER A 234 -16.64 7.78 6.70
CA SER A 234 -16.30 8.13 8.09
C SER A 234 -17.42 8.85 8.87
N GLY A 235 -18.53 9.20 8.22
CA GLY A 235 -19.70 9.85 8.83
C GLY A 235 -20.83 8.91 9.24
N LEU A 236 -20.70 7.60 8.99
CA LEU A 236 -21.67 6.61 9.44
C LEU A 236 -21.35 6.13 10.87
N PRO A 237 -22.36 5.79 11.70
CA PRO A 237 -22.12 5.21 13.02
C PRO A 237 -21.17 4.00 12.94
N PRO A 238 -20.35 3.73 13.98
CA PRO A 238 -19.41 2.61 13.98
C PRO A 238 -20.16 1.28 13.95
N LEU A 239 -20.48 0.82 12.74
CA LEU A 239 -21.03 -0.51 12.52
C LEU A 239 -19.85 -1.48 12.49
N LEU A 240 -19.97 -2.53 13.32
CA LEU A 240 -18.97 -3.53 13.67
C LEU A 240 -17.91 -3.80 12.58
N GLU A 241 -16.65 -3.98 12.99
CA GLU A 241 -15.53 -4.49 12.17
C GLU A 241 -15.90 -5.66 11.22
N SER A 242 -16.88 -6.47 11.59
CA SER A 242 -17.41 -7.58 10.76
C SER A 242 -18.19 -7.12 9.52
N GLN A 243 -18.65 -5.87 9.47
CA GLN A 243 -19.18 -5.22 8.26
C GLN A 243 -18.08 -4.55 7.45
N ILE A 244 -17.04 -3.99 8.07
CA ILE A 244 -15.82 -3.50 7.40
C ILE A 244 -15.08 -4.62 6.65
N LEU A 245 -15.22 -5.88 7.11
CA LEU A 245 -14.71 -7.04 6.37
C LEU A 245 -15.62 -7.47 5.20
N LYS A 246 -16.93 -7.26 5.30
CA LYS A 246 -17.89 -7.44 4.18
C LYS A 246 -17.78 -6.32 3.12
N VAL A 247 -17.30 -5.16 3.57
CA VAL A 247 -16.94 -3.96 2.81
C VAL A 247 -15.78 -4.18 1.83
N LYS A 248 -14.82 -5.06 2.15
CA LYS A 248 -13.77 -5.46 1.20
C LYS A 248 -14.31 -6.12 -0.07
N ASN A 249 -15.49 -6.74 -0.01
CA ASN A 249 -16.05 -7.51 -1.12
C ASN A 249 -17.34 -6.96 -1.72
N ARG A 250 -18.04 -5.99 -1.10
CA ARG A 250 -19.29 -5.41 -1.64
C ARG A 250 -19.58 -4.02 -1.10
N TYR A 251 -18.92 -2.99 -1.63
CA TYR A 251 -19.55 -1.67 -1.70
C TYR A 251 -20.38 -1.59 -2.97
N GLN A 252 -21.68 -1.39 -2.84
CA GLN A 252 -22.54 -1.12 -4.00
C GLN A 252 -22.35 0.33 -4.43
N PHE A 253 -22.33 0.55 -5.74
CA PHE A 253 -22.13 1.85 -6.38
C PHE A 253 -23.14 2.93 -5.94
N SER A 254 -24.31 2.55 -5.44
CA SER A 254 -25.32 3.45 -4.90
C SER A 254 -24.82 4.28 -3.71
N ASP A 255 -23.92 3.72 -2.89
CA ASP A 255 -23.31 4.44 -1.76
C ASP A 255 -22.34 5.52 -2.27
N TYR A 256 -21.78 5.32 -3.48
CA TYR A 256 -20.90 6.27 -4.13
C TYR A 256 -21.65 7.35 -4.90
N GLU A 257 -22.86 7.12 -5.41
CA GLU A 257 -23.57 8.14 -6.18
C GLU A 257 -23.90 9.38 -5.34
N SER A 258 -24.24 9.21 -4.06
CA SER A 258 -24.40 10.32 -3.11
C SER A 258 -23.08 11.02 -2.82
N ILE A 259 -21.98 10.26 -2.62
CA ILE A 259 -20.63 10.78 -2.43
C ILE A 259 -20.14 11.57 -3.67
N ILE A 260 -20.40 11.06 -4.88
CA ILE A 260 -20.06 11.69 -6.16
C ILE A 260 -20.88 12.96 -6.34
N LYS A 261 -22.17 12.98 -5.99
CA LYS A 261 -23.01 14.20 -6.02
C LYS A 261 -22.50 15.27 -5.04
N ASP A 262 -22.15 14.88 -3.82
CA ASP A 262 -21.53 15.81 -2.85
C ASP A 262 -20.16 16.31 -3.31
N PHE A 263 -19.39 15.44 -3.96
CA PHE A 263 -18.09 15.78 -4.55
C PHE A 263 -18.23 16.73 -5.75
N GLN A 264 -19.27 16.57 -6.57
CA GLN A 264 -19.60 17.50 -7.64
C GLN A 264 -19.93 18.90 -7.10
N ASN A 265 -20.49 18.99 -5.88
CA ASN A 265 -20.86 20.24 -5.22
C ASN A 265 -19.69 20.99 -4.54
N LYS A 266 -18.53 20.37 -4.34
CA LYS A 266 -17.30 21.04 -3.85
C LYS A 266 -16.55 21.74 -4.98
N GLU A 267 -15.82 22.81 -4.66
CA GLU A 267 -14.93 23.57 -5.57
C GLU A 267 -13.62 22.81 -5.89
N TYR A 268 -13.71 21.57 -6.38
CA TYR A 268 -12.57 20.89 -6.98
C TYR A 268 -12.41 21.27 -8.45
N SER A 269 -11.18 21.21 -8.98
CA SER A 269 -10.91 21.51 -10.38
C SER A 269 -11.66 20.54 -11.31
N VAL A 270 -12.03 21.04 -12.50
CA VAL A 270 -12.69 20.22 -13.52
C VAL A 270 -11.82 19.01 -13.88
N ALA A 271 -10.50 19.20 -13.97
CA ALA A 271 -9.55 18.14 -14.26
C ALA A 271 -9.51 17.07 -13.16
N PHE A 272 -9.59 17.46 -11.87
CA PHE A 272 -9.65 16.48 -10.79
C PHE A 272 -10.96 15.69 -10.81
N LYS A 273 -12.09 16.36 -11.06
CA LYS A 273 -13.40 15.72 -11.16
C LYS A 273 -13.46 14.72 -12.32
N ASP A 274 -12.89 15.09 -13.47
CA ASP A 274 -12.79 14.23 -14.66
C ASP A 274 -11.90 13.00 -14.41
N LEU A 275 -10.73 13.20 -13.78
CA LEU A 275 -9.83 12.11 -13.40
C LEU A 275 -10.54 11.08 -12.54
N VAL A 276 -11.16 11.52 -11.44
CA VAL A 276 -11.88 10.64 -10.52
C VAL A 276 -13.08 9.99 -11.20
N GLY A 277 -13.85 10.74 -11.98
CA GLY A 277 -15.00 10.23 -12.73
C GLY A 277 -14.63 9.09 -13.68
N SER A 278 -13.54 9.24 -14.43
CA SER A 278 -13.06 8.19 -15.35
C SER A 278 -12.60 6.91 -14.63
N CYS A 279 -12.04 7.04 -13.42
CA CYS A 279 -11.63 5.89 -12.61
C CYS A 279 -12.82 5.13 -12.01
N LEU A 280 -13.91 5.84 -11.70
CA LEU A 280 -15.10 5.31 -11.03
C LEU A 280 -16.24 4.97 -11.99
N ASP A 281 -15.93 4.67 -13.26
CA ASP A 281 -16.93 4.17 -14.20
C ASP A 281 -17.46 2.79 -13.75
N GLN A 282 -18.78 2.63 -13.80
CA GLN A 282 -19.46 1.37 -13.47
C GLN A 282 -18.96 0.22 -14.34
N ASP A 283 -18.71 0.49 -15.61
CA ASP A 283 -18.19 -0.48 -16.56
C ASP A 283 -16.67 -0.57 -16.44
N PRO A 284 -16.09 -1.69 -15.95
CA PRO A 284 -14.65 -1.84 -15.82
C PRO A 284 -13.91 -1.68 -17.15
N ALA A 285 -14.56 -1.99 -18.28
CA ALA A 285 -13.96 -1.84 -19.60
C ALA A 285 -13.69 -0.37 -19.96
N LYS A 286 -14.53 0.56 -19.47
CA LYS A 286 -14.40 2.00 -19.73
C LYS A 286 -13.35 2.69 -18.88
N ARG A 287 -12.96 2.09 -17.75
CA ARG A 287 -11.91 2.65 -16.90
C ARG A 287 -10.59 2.69 -17.68
N PRO A 288 -9.87 3.82 -17.74
CA PRO A 288 -8.62 3.91 -18.47
C PRO A 288 -7.51 3.06 -17.85
N ALA A 289 -6.48 2.71 -18.62
CA ALA A 289 -5.29 2.07 -18.09
C ALA A 289 -4.45 3.07 -17.26
N ALA A 290 -3.62 2.59 -16.33
CA ALA A 290 -2.75 3.44 -15.52
C ALA A 290 -1.82 4.32 -16.39
N GLU A 291 -1.28 3.77 -17.49
CA GLU A 291 -0.45 4.52 -18.44
C GLU A 291 -1.23 5.66 -19.13
N THR A 292 -2.51 5.44 -19.42
CA THR A 292 -3.39 6.47 -20.00
C THR A 292 -3.66 7.58 -18.98
N LEU A 293 -3.90 7.21 -17.71
CA LEU A 293 -4.13 8.17 -16.62
C LEU A 293 -2.91 9.05 -16.35
N LEU A 294 -1.69 8.56 -16.53
CA LEU A 294 -0.47 9.38 -16.40
C LEU A 294 -0.43 10.58 -17.35
N LYS A 295 -1.19 10.52 -18.46
CA LYS A 295 -1.30 11.57 -19.48
C LYS A 295 -2.55 12.46 -19.28
N HIS A 296 -3.28 12.28 -18.18
CA HIS A 296 -4.49 13.03 -17.88
C HIS A 296 -4.18 14.50 -17.54
N SER A 297 -5.05 15.43 -17.95
CA SER A 297 -4.87 16.88 -17.81
C SER A 297 -4.64 17.36 -16.37
N PHE A 298 -5.16 16.61 -15.38
CA PHE A 298 -4.89 16.83 -13.96
C PHE A 298 -3.39 16.83 -13.62
N PHE A 299 -2.56 16.14 -14.42
CA PHE A 299 -1.12 16.01 -14.22
C PHE A 299 -0.27 16.96 -15.08
N ASP A 300 -0.86 17.79 -15.95
CA ASP A 300 -0.12 18.66 -16.89
C ASP A 300 0.84 19.62 -16.20
N ASN A 301 0.44 20.14 -15.02
CA ASN A 301 1.25 21.03 -14.19
C ASN A 301 1.71 20.36 -12.88
N CYS A 302 1.78 19.02 -12.87
CA CYS A 302 2.18 18.26 -11.70
C CYS A 302 3.63 18.62 -11.31
N ARG A 303 3.81 19.00 -10.05
CA ARG A 303 5.11 19.37 -9.49
C ARG A 303 5.92 18.13 -9.12
N GLY A 304 7.22 18.29 -8.88
CA GLY A 304 8.09 17.22 -8.41
C GLY A 304 8.02 17.00 -6.90
N LYS A 305 8.75 15.99 -6.40
CA LYS A 305 8.83 15.67 -4.97
C LYS A 305 9.31 16.83 -4.08
N ASP A 306 10.14 17.73 -4.61
CA ASP A 306 10.60 18.92 -3.89
C ASP A 306 9.43 19.84 -3.47
N PHE A 307 8.36 19.89 -4.26
CA PHE A 307 7.16 20.63 -3.92
C PHE A 307 6.47 20.05 -2.68
N LEU A 308 6.46 18.72 -2.52
CA LEU A 308 5.92 18.08 -1.32
C LEU A 308 6.73 18.45 -0.08
N LEU A 309 8.06 18.49 -0.21
CA LEU A 309 8.97 18.89 0.86
C LEU A 309 8.66 20.32 1.35
N GLU A 310 8.51 21.25 0.42
CA GLU A 310 8.27 22.67 0.73
C GLU A 310 6.88 22.95 1.33
N THR A 311 5.86 22.18 0.91
CA THR A 311 4.45 22.49 1.22
C THR A 311 3.87 21.65 2.35
N VAL A 312 3.90 20.33 2.21
CA VAL A 312 3.22 19.39 3.10
C VAL A 312 4.20 18.85 4.13
N LEU A 313 5.32 18.27 3.67
CA LEU A 313 6.18 17.43 4.50
C LEU A 313 6.96 18.22 5.55
N ARG A 314 7.43 19.44 5.23
CA ARG A 314 8.10 20.32 6.21
C ARG A 314 7.25 20.65 7.44
N ARG A 315 5.93 20.57 7.34
CA ARG A 315 4.98 20.86 8.42
C ARG A 315 4.54 19.61 9.18
N LEU A 316 4.94 18.43 8.71
CA LEU A 316 4.56 17.16 9.32
C LEU A 316 5.56 16.77 10.40
N GLU A 317 4.99 16.37 11.53
CA GLU A 317 5.68 15.62 12.58
C GLU A 317 6.12 14.26 12.05
N SER A 318 7.11 13.63 12.68
CA SER A 318 7.59 12.32 12.24
C SER A 318 6.51 11.22 12.42
N VAL A 319 6.64 10.10 11.71
CA VAL A 319 5.69 8.97 11.86
C VAL A 319 5.61 8.49 13.32
N GLU A 320 6.73 8.49 14.03
CA GLU A 320 6.83 8.11 15.44
C GLU A 320 6.04 9.05 16.35
N GLU A 321 6.13 10.37 16.12
CA GLU A 321 5.42 11.38 16.92
C GLU A 321 3.92 11.29 16.70
N ARG A 322 3.48 11.16 15.44
CA ARG A 322 2.07 11.01 15.10
C ARG A 322 1.49 9.72 15.69
N PHE A 323 2.24 8.62 15.63
CA PHE A 323 1.85 7.35 16.25
C PHE A 323 1.67 7.47 17.78
N LYS A 324 2.64 8.08 18.46
CA LYS A 324 2.56 8.34 19.92
C LYS A 324 1.36 9.20 20.30
N LYS A 325 1.04 10.23 19.52
CA LYS A 325 -0.14 11.09 19.76
C LYS A 325 -1.45 10.33 19.58
N ARG A 326 -1.56 9.53 18.53
CA ARG A 326 -2.74 8.69 18.27
C ARG A 326 -3.03 7.74 19.44
N ASN A 327 -2.01 7.06 19.94
CA ASN A 327 -2.19 6.10 21.04
C ASN A 327 -2.50 6.78 22.38
N ARG A 328 -1.95 7.98 22.65
CA ARG A 328 -2.35 8.78 23.81
C ARG A 328 -3.82 9.19 23.76
N GLY A 329 -4.28 9.70 22.61
CA GLY A 329 -5.68 10.08 22.44
C GLY A 329 -6.65 8.91 22.63
N LEU A 330 -6.28 7.70 22.16
CA LEU A 330 -7.07 6.49 22.40
C LEU A 330 -7.08 6.09 23.88
N GLY A 331 -5.95 6.19 24.57
CA GLY A 331 -5.86 5.95 26.02
C GLY A 331 -6.70 6.92 26.84
N ASP A 332 -6.71 8.21 26.47
CA ASP A 332 -7.51 9.24 27.14
C ASP A 332 -9.03 9.05 26.91
N LEU A 333 -9.43 8.51 25.75
CA LEU A 333 -10.83 8.15 25.45
C LEU A 333 -11.29 6.94 26.27
N LEU A 334 -10.48 5.88 26.32
CA LEU A 334 -10.77 4.68 27.09
C LEU A 334 -10.76 4.94 28.61
N GLY A 335 -9.86 5.80 29.09
CA GLY A 335 -9.79 6.19 30.51
C GLY A 335 -10.94 7.07 31.00
N LYS A 336 -11.72 7.68 30.10
CA LYS A 336 -12.92 8.46 30.45
C LYS A 336 -14.17 7.61 30.64
N GLU A 337 -14.18 6.35 30.19
CA GLU A 337 -15.31 5.44 30.39
C GLU A 337 -15.31 4.77 31.79
N GLU A 338 -14.21 4.83 32.55
CA GLU A 338 -14.11 4.17 33.87
C GLU A 338 -14.51 5.02 35.10
N PHE A 339 -15.01 6.25 34.96
CA PHE A 339 -15.52 7.04 36.10
C PHE A 339 -16.94 7.56 35.88
N GLY A 340 -17.89 6.62 35.86
CA GLY A 340 -19.33 6.87 35.91
C GLY A 340 -20.07 5.92 36.87
N GLY A 341 -19.42 5.51 37.96
CA GLY A 341 -19.99 4.64 38.99
C GLY A 341 -20.57 5.44 40.16
N ASP A 342 -21.88 5.61 40.11
CA ASP A 342 -22.83 6.08 41.11
C ASP A 342 -22.36 6.05 42.60
N GLN A 343 -22.13 7.23 43.20
CA GLN A 343 -22.17 7.38 44.67
C GLN A 343 -23.55 7.92 45.07
N ALA A 344 -24.52 7.01 45.14
CA ALA A 344 -25.76 7.26 45.84
C ALA A 344 -25.50 7.31 47.36
N LYS A 345 -25.65 8.51 47.92
CA LYS A 345 -25.65 8.81 49.35
C LYS A 345 -26.63 7.89 50.09
N VAL A 346 -26.14 7.15 51.08
CA VAL A 346 -26.96 6.65 52.19
C VAL A 346 -26.66 7.55 53.38
N GLY A 347 -27.57 8.48 53.65
CA GLY A 347 -27.62 9.23 54.91
C GLY A 347 -28.22 8.37 56.03
N PRO A 348 -27.91 8.70 57.29
CA PRO A 348 -28.18 7.86 58.47
C PRO A 348 -29.65 7.69 58.81
#